data_AF-A0A963FD41-F1
#
_entry.id   AF-A0A963FD41-F1
#
_cell.length_a   1.000
_cell.length_b   1.000
_cell.length_c   1.000
_cell.angle_alpha   90.00
_cell.angle_beta   90.00
_cell.angle_gamma   90.00
#
_symmetry.space_group_name_H-M   'P 1'
#
loop_
_entity.id
_entity.type
_entity.pdbx_description
1 polymer ?
#
loop_
_entity_poly.entity_id
_entity_poly.type
_entity_poly.pdbx_seq_one_letter_code
_entity_poly.pdbx_strand_id
1 'polypeptide(L)'
;MKEHRVAPRKRVNEKILVRDLNTDELIGNLVNISTGGLMLLSEVPLTPNRLFQFSLALPAPVNGIPAIEFGVECLWVQDDTETGGPCWAGFQII
;
A
#
# COMPACT_ATOMS: atom_id res chain seq x y z
N MET A 1 -3.01 15.71 18.89
CA MET A 1 -2.82 15.06 17.58
C MET A 1 -4.18 14.54 17.14
N LYS A 2 -4.85 15.15 16.16
CA LYS A 2 -6.22 14.76 15.78
C LYS A 2 -6.17 13.50 14.92
N GLU A 3 -6.88 12.46 15.33
CA GLU A 3 -7.02 11.23 14.55
C GLU A 3 -7.94 11.50 13.35
N HIS A 4 -7.37 11.71 12.16
CA HIS A 4 -8.09 11.96 10.91
C HIS A 4 -8.63 10.67 10.24
N ARG A 5 -9.00 9.66 11.03
CA ARG A 5 -9.50 8.40 10.47
C ARG A 5 -10.98 8.55 10.12
N VAL A 6 -11.27 8.66 8.82
CA VAL A 6 -12.63 8.89 8.32
C VAL A 6 -13.37 7.58 8.01
N ALA A 7 -12.65 6.47 7.75
CA ALA A 7 -13.25 5.21 7.31
C ALA A 7 -12.65 3.98 8.02
N PRO A 8 -13.47 2.94 8.31
CA PRO A 8 -12.99 1.70 8.90
C PRO A 8 -12.03 0.97 7.95
N ARG A 9 -10.92 0.45 8.49
CA ARG A 9 -9.95 -0.35 7.74
C ARG A 9 -10.33 -1.83 7.77
N LYS A 10 -10.32 -2.46 6.61
CA LYS A 10 -10.44 -3.91 6.46
C LYS A 10 -9.05 -4.53 6.40
N ARG A 11 -8.80 -5.55 7.21
CA ARG A 11 -7.61 -6.39 7.07
C ARG A 11 -7.74 -7.24 5.82
N VAL A 12 -6.64 -7.38 5.11
CA VAL A 12 -6.54 -8.28 3.96
C VAL A 12 -5.84 -9.55 4.45
N ASN A 13 -6.49 -10.70 4.23
CA ASN A 13 -5.97 -11.99 4.67
C ASN A 13 -5.27 -12.73 3.53
N GLU A 14 -5.58 -12.35 2.30
CA GLU A 14 -5.01 -12.88 1.06
C GLU A 14 -3.75 -12.10 0.65
N LYS A 15 -2.88 -12.74 -0.11
CA LYS A 15 -1.70 -12.08 -0.67
C LYS A 15 -2.13 -11.20 -1.85
N ILE A 16 -2.21 -9.89 -1.63
CA ILE A 16 -2.43 -8.89 -2.68
C ILE A 16 -1.11 -8.15 -2.92
N LEU A 17 -0.52 -8.40 -4.09
CA LEU A 17 0.70 -7.74 -4.54
C LEU A 17 0.40 -6.31 -4.99
N VAL A 18 1.27 -5.38 -4.61
CA VAL A 18 1.20 -3.98 -4.97
C VAL A 18 2.41 -3.60 -5.82
N ARG A 19 2.16 -2.99 -6.97
CA ARG A 19 3.17 -2.56 -7.93
C ARG A 19 3.10 -1.05 -8.15
N ASP A 20 4.24 -0.38 -8.25
CA ASP A 20 4.30 1.02 -8.70
C ASP A 20 4.26 1.03 -10.24
N LEU A 21 3.23 1.64 -10.80
CA LEU A 21 3.02 1.76 -12.24
C LEU A 21 3.99 2.73 -12.90
N ASN A 22 4.64 3.62 -12.15
CA ASN A 22 5.64 4.53 -12.72
C ASN A 22 6.96 3.81 -13.00
N THR A 23 7.34 2.84 -12.16
CA THR A 23 8.62 2.13 -12.23
C THR A 23 8.50 0.67 -12.63
N ASP A 24 7.28 0.15 -12.68
CA ASP A 24 6.97 -1.28 -12.82
C ASP A 24 7.60 -2.15 -11.71
N GLU A 25 7.87 -1.57 -10.54
CA GLU A 25 8.49 -2.26 -9.41
C GLU A 25 7.45 -2.90 -8.49
N LEU A 26 7.70 -4.13 -8.05
CA LEU A 26 6.89 -4.77 -7.01
C LEU A 26 7.24 -4.14 -5.64
N ILE A 27 6.30 -3.43 -5.05
CA ILE A 27 6.50 -2.71 -3.79
C ILE A 27 6.35 -3.64 -2.59
N GLY A 28 5.38 -4.55 -2.62
CA GLY A 28 5.14 -5.49 -1.53
C GLY A 28 3.69 -5.96 -1.44
N ASN A 29 3.23 -6.18 -0.21
CA ASN A 29 1.96 -6.84 0.07
C ASN A 29 1.01 -5.92 0.86
N LEU A 30 -0.27 -5.91 0.47
CA LEU A 30 -1.31 -5.18 1.16
C LEU A 30 -1.67 -5.84 2.50
N VAL A 31 -1.69 -5.05 3.56
CA VAL A 31 -1.99 -5.53 4.92
C VAL A 31 -3.41 -5.13 5.33
N ASN A 32 -3.76 -3.87 5.10
CA ASN A 32 -5.10 -3.35 5.32
C ASN A 32 -5.40 -2.16 4.41
N ILE A 33 -6.68 -1.92 4.18
CA ILE A 33 -7.17 -0.86 3.30
C ILE A 33 -8.47 -0.27 3.83
N SER A 34 -8.67 1.03 3.60
CA SER A 34 -9.94 1.73 3.68
C SER A 34 -10.12 2.60 2.43
N THR A 35 -11.24 3.31 2.32
CA THR A 35 -11.49 4.23 1.19
C THR A 35 -10.54 5.42 1.14
N GLY A 36 -9.81 5.72 2.21
CA GLY A 36 -8.89 6.87 2.27
C GLY A 36 -7.42 6.51 2.40
N GLY A 37 -7.07 5.22 2.49
CA GLY A 37 -5.68 4.84 2.72
C GLY A 37 -5.48 3.36 2.91
N LEU A 38 -4.21 2.98 2.99
CA LEU A 38 -3.78 1.60 3.06
C LEU A 38 -2.49 1.48 3.86
N MET A 39 -2.14 0.23 4.17
CA MET A 39 -0.87 -0.12 4.79
C MET A 39 -0.26 -1.31 4.05
N LEU A 40 1.03 -1.21 3.75
CA LEU A 40 1.80 -2.24 3.09
C LEU A 40 2.87 -2.78 4.03
N LEU A 41 3.20 -4.05 3.82
CA LEU A 41 4.51 -4.59 4.15
C LEU A 41 5.33 -4.56 2.86
N SER A 42 6.28 -3.65 2.78
CA SER A 42 7.08 -3.40 1.59
C SER A 42 8.36 -4.24 1.60
N GLU A 43 8.73 -4.75 0.43
CA GLU A 43 9.97 -5.51 0.21
C GLU A 43 11.10 -4.62 -0.32
N VAL A 44 10.82 -3.33 -0.55
CA VAL A 44 11.75 -2.33 -1.06
C VAL A 44 11.80 -1.11 -0.13
N PRO A 45 12.90 -0.36 -0.07
CA PRO A 45 12.96 0.88 0.68
C PRO A 45 11.97 1.91 0.14
N LEU A 46 11.24 2.57 1.05
CA LEU A 46 10.27 3.61 0.70
C LEU A 46 10.65 4.95 1.34
N THR A 47 10.12 6.04 0.78
CA THR A 47 10.35 7.39 1.29
C THR A 47 9.02 8.06 1.64
N PRO A 48 8.85 8.59 2.87
CA PRO A 48 7.70 9.40 3.23
C PRO A 48 7.56 10.66 2.35
N ASN A 49 6.34 11.16 2.22
CA ASN A 49 5.93 12.29 1.36
C ASN A 49 6.24 12.09 -0.13
N ARG A 50 6.35 10.83 -0.56
CA ARG A 50 6.49 10.48 -1.98
C ARG A 50 5.15 10.02 -2.53
N LEU A 51 4.85 10.46 -3.75
CA LEU A 51 3.70 10.02 -4.53
C LEU A 51 4.03 8.76 -5.33
N PHE A 52 3.05 7.87 -5.42
CA PHE A 52 3.11 6.65 -6.22
C PHE A 52 1.79 6.47 -6.98
N GLN A 53 1.86 5.73 -8.08
CA GLN A 53 0.68 5.21 -8.76
C GLN A 53 0.68 3.70 -8.55
N PHE A 54 -0.22 3.18 -7.72
CA PHE A 54 -0.24 1.76 -7.39
C PHE A 54 -1.21 0.97 -8.24
N SER A 55 -0.88 -0.29 -8.49
CA SER A 55 -1.77 -1.32 -9.00
C SER A 55 -1.82 -2.49 -8.01
N LEU A 56 -3.03 -2.81 -7.56
CA LEU A 56 -3.32 -3.92 -6.65
C LEU A 56 -3.83 -5.09 -7.47
N ALA A 57 -3.05 -6.17 -7.56
CA ALA A 57 -3.46 -7.39 -8.23
C ALA A 57 -4.51 -8.12 -7.37
N LEU A 58 -5.75 -8.18 -7.85
CA LEU A 58 -6.83 -8.84 -7.11
C LEU A 58 -6.67 -10.37 -7.20
N PRO A 59 -6.95 -11.11 -6.11
CA PRO A 59 -6.83 -12.57 -6.11
C PRO A 59 -7.84 -13.24 -7.04
N ALA A 60 -8.97 -12.56 -7.30
CA ALA A 60 -9.94 -12.92 -8.32
C ALA A 60 -10.53 -11.63 -8.91
N PRO A 61 -10.92 -11.63 -10.20
CA PRO A 61 -11.54 -10.45 -10.79
C PRO A 61 -12.83 -10.07 -10.08
N VAL A 62 -12.98 -8.78 -9.77
CA VAL A 62 -14.22 -8.22 -9.21
C VAL A 62 -14.90 -7.44 -10.32
N ASN A 63 -16.12 -7.84 -10.71
CA ASN A 63 -16.81 -7.26 -11.87
C ASN A 63 -15.97 -7.29 -13.17
N GLY A 64 -15.17 -8.35 -13.36
CA GLY A 64 -14.27 -8.49 -14.51
C GLY A 64 -12.98 -7.67 -14.42
N ILE A 65 -12.78 -6.90 -13.34
CA ILE A 65 -11.59 -6.09 -13.13
C ILE A 65 -10.54 -6.93 -12.37
N PRO A 66 -9.35 -7.20 -12.95
CA PRO A 66 -8.32 -8.03 -12.32
C PRO A 66 -7.38 -7.24 -11.39
N ALA A 67 -7.36 -5.90 -11.50
CA ALA A 67 -6.50 -5.04 -10.70
C ALA A 67 -7.15 -3.67 -10.44
N ILE A 68 -6.84 -3.06 -9.30
CA ILE A 68 -7.30 -1.71 -8.96
C ILE A 68 -6.10 -0.77 -8.98
N GLU A 69 -6.24 0.33 -9.73
CA GLU A 69 -5.18 1.32 -9.89
C GLU A 69 -5.58 2.65 -9.26
N PHE A 70 -4.68 3.26 -8.49
CA PHE A 70 -4.94 4.55 -7.82
C PHE A 70 -3.65 5.25 -7.38
N GLY A 71 -3.74 6.58 -7.26
CA GLY A 71 -2.67 7.41 -6.74
C GLY A 71 -2.63 7.39 -5.22
N VAL A 72 -1.42 7.43 -4.65
CA VAL A 72 -1.22 7.48 -3.21
C VAL A 72 -0.04 8.37 -2.81
N GLU A 73 -0.08 8.87 -1.59
CA GLU A 73 1.08 9.48 -0.93
C GLU A 73 1.52 8.62 0.25
N CYS A 74 2.82 8.34 0.34
CA CYS A 74 3.42 7.67 1.49
C CYS A 74 3.47 8.64 2.67
N LEU A 75 2.81 8.30 3.79
CA LEU A 75 2.76 9.16 4.98
C LEU A 75 3.89 8.86 5.95
N TRP A 76 4.23 7.59 6.10
CA TRP A 76 5.25 7.14 7.02
C TRP A 76 5.81 5.80 6.55
N VAL A 77 7.07 5.56 6.94
CA VAL A 77 7.78 4.31 6.77
C VAL A 77 8.37 3.95 8.12
N GLN A 78 8.25 2.69 8.50
CA GLN A 78 8.83 2.10 9.70
C GLN A 78 9.66 0.90 9.27
N ASP A 79 10.97 1.12 9.19
CA ASP A 79 11.94 0.10 8.82
C ASP A 79 12.24 -0.83 9.99
N ASP A 80 12.54 -2.09 9.70
CA ASP A 80 13.22 -2.98 10.64
C ASP A 80 14.73 -2.69 10.57
N THR A 81 15.16 -1.70 11.36
CA THR A 81 16.49 -1.09 11.30
C THR A 81 17.65 -2.04 11.57
N GLU A 82 17.39 -3.25 12.10
CA GLU A 82 18.43 -4.22 12.43
C GLU A 82 18.83 -5.13 11.26
N THR A 83 17.94 -5.36 10.29
CA THR A 83 18.13 -6.44 9.29
C THR A 83 18.10 -5.99 7.84
N GLY A 84 17.72 -4.74 7.56
CA GLY A 84 17.42 -4.31 6.18
C GLY A 84 16.24 -5.11 5.59
N GLY A 85 15.38 -5.63 6.48
CA GLY A 85 14.22 -6.42 6.14
C GLY A 85 13.06 -5.59 5.60
N PRO A 86 11.89 -6.23 5.39
CA PRO A 86 10.72 -5.54 4.89
C PRO A 86 10.27 -4.42 5.83
N CYS A 87 9.86 -3.29 5.26
CA CYS A 87 9.42 -2.13 6.04
C CYS A 87 7.89 -2.00 6.04
N TRP A 88 7.35 -1.47 7.12
CA TRP A 88 5.94 -1.12 7.17
C TRP A 88 5.77 0.28 6.60
N ALA A 89 4.78 0.47 5.73
CA ALA A 89 4.49 1.78 5.17
C ALA A 89 2.99 2.06 5.16
N GLY A 90 2.63 3.28 5.54
CA GLY A 90 1.26 3.76 5.50
C GLY A 90 1.07 4.80 4.40
N PHE A 91 -0.07 4.73 3.72
CA PHE A 91 -0.37 5.58 2.58
C PHE A 91 -1.76 6.21 2.70
N GLN A 92 -1.91 7.41 2.15
CA GLN A 92 -3.21 8.01 1.85
C GLN A 92 -3.52 7.90 0.35
N ILE A 93 -4.78 7.66 0.02
CA ILE A 93 -5.27 7.65 -1.37
C ILE A 93 -5.62 9.10 -1.76
N ILE A 94 -5.26 9.51 -2.98
CA ILE A 94 -5.50 10.85 -3.53
C ILE A 94 -6.48 10.85 -4.70
#